data_AF-A0A645IH97-F1
#
_entry.id   AF-A0A645IH97-F1
#
_cell.length_a   1.000
_cell.length_b   1.000
_cell.length_c   1.000
_cell.angle_alpha   90.00
_cell.angle_beta   90.00
_cell.angle_gamma   90.00
#
_symmetry.space_group_name_H-M   'P 1'
#
loop_
_entity.id
_entity.type
_entity.pdbx_description
1 polymer ?
#
loop_
_entity_poly.entity_id
_entity_poly.type
_entity_poly.pdbx_seq_one_letter_code
_entity_poly.pdbx_strand_id
1 'polypeptide(L)'
;MVSRFFRDHRNLGPRERATLAETTYAVLRKKLLFEQLARSGSGARERRLAILGFHGARDFVKSTLSDQEKQWLDACDSVKPEELMAHHRHNLPEWLVAPLKAQLDEPGFWALADSMAQPAREGRM
;
A
#
# COMPACT_ATOMS: atom_id res chain seq x y z
N MET A 1 -4.01 15.85 5.45
CA MET A 1 -2.98 15.30 6.34
C MET A 1 -1.58 15.43 5.75
N VAL A 2 -1.29 14.86 4.56
CA VAL A 2 0.03 14.98 3.90
C VAL A 2 0.37 16.42 3.50
N SER A 3 -0.58 17.19 2.94
CA SER A 3 -0.35 18.59 2.55
C SER A 3 -0.09 19.52 3.74
N ARG A 4 -0.57 19.18 4.95
CA ARG A 4 -0.22 19.93 6.17
C ARG A 4 1.21 19.61 6.60
N PHE A 5 1.55 18.32 6.65
CA PHE A 5 2.90 17.86 6.98
C PHE A 5 3.98 18.51 6.09
N PHE A 6 3.75 18.62 4.78
CA PHE A 6 4.68 19.28 3.86
C PHE A 6 4.81 20.80 4.04
N ARG A 7 3.75 21.48 4.51
CA ARG A 7 3.83 22.91 4.85
C ARG A 7 4.70 23.14 6.07
N ASP A 8 4.65 22.20 7.02
CA ASP A 8 5.44 22.24 8.25
C ASP A 8 6.91 21.83 8.00
N HIS A 9 7.19 21.04 6.95
CA HIS A 9 8.54 20.55 6.57
C HIS A 9 9.01 21.15 5.24
N ARG A 10 9.43 22.42 5.26
CA ARG A 10 9.81 23.18 4.04
C ARG A 10 11.13 22.72 3.42
N ASN A 11 11.99 22.04 4.16
CA ASN A 11 13.29 21.52 3.73
C ASN A 11 13.21 20.33 2.76
N LEU A 12 12.06 19.68 2.61
CA LEU A 12 11.91 18.54 1.69
C LEU A 12 11.95 19.00 0.22
N GLY A 13 12.79 18.38 -0.59
CA GLY A 13 12.82 18.57 -2.03
C GLY A 13 11.56 18.03 -2.72
N PRO A 14 11.27 18.44 -3.97
CA PRO A 14 10.11 17.95 -4.74
C PRO A 14 10.05 16.42 -4.84
N ARG A 15 11.20 15.77 -5.02
CA ARG A 15 11.30 14.29 -5.12
C ARG A 15 10.91 13.60 -3.82
N GLU A 16 11.41 14.08 -2.67
CA GLU A 16 11.10 13.50 -1.36
C GLU A 16 9.61 13.64 -1.02
N ARG A 17 9.01 14.80 -1.38
CA ARG A 17 7.57 15.01 -1.22
C ARG A 17 6.76 14.04 -2.07
N ALA A 18 7.16 13.81 -3.32
CA ALA A 18 6.50 12.83 -4.18
C ALA A 18 6.59 11.42 -3.59
N THR A 19 7.79 10.96 -3.22
CA THR A 19 7.98 9.64 -2.58
C THR A 19 7.16 9.49 -1.31
N LEU A 20 7.12 10.50 -0.44
CA LEU A 20 6.34 10.41 0.80
C LEU A 20 4.83 10.37 0.54
N ALA A 21 4.35 11.20 -0.38
CA ALA A 21 2.93 11.23 -0.76
C ALA A 21 2.50 9.88 -1.36
N GLU A 22 3.26 9.38 -2.32
CA GLU A 22 2.97 8.10 -2.97
C GLU A 22 3.07 6.92 -2.00
N THR A 23 4.07 6.92 -1.11
CA THR A 23 4.18 5.91 -0.05
C THR A 23 2.94 5.92 0.84
N THR A 24 2.49 7.11 1.24
CA THR A 24 1.31 7.27 2.09
C THR A 24 0.05 6.78 1.37
N TYR A 25 -0.15 7.16 0.11
CA TYR A 25 -1.29 6.71 -0.66
C TYR A 25 -1.25 5.21 -0.96
N ALA A 26 -0.07 4.62 -1.15
CA ALA A 26 0.08 3.17 -1.28
C ALA A 26 -0.39 2.45 0.00
N VAL A 27 -0.02 2.95 1.18
CA VAL A 27 -0.47 2.40 2.46
C VAL A 27 -1.99 2.50 2.61
N LEU A 28 -2.58 3.64 2.26
CA LEU A 28 -4.03 3.84 2.37
C LEU A 28 -4.80 2.95 1.38
N ARG A 29 -4.32 2.82 0.14
CA ARG A 29 -4.97 2.04 -0.91
C ARG A 29 -4.94 0.53 -0.64
N LYS A 30 -3.89 0.05 0.02
CA LYS A 30 -3.70 -1.37 0.39
C LYS A 30 -3.81 -1.59 1.90
N LYS A 31 -4.60 -0.76 2.60
CA LYS A 31 -4.64 -0.72 4.06
C LYS A 31 -4.91 -2.09 4.68
N LEU A 32 -5.93 -2.81 4.22
CA LEU A 32 -6.31 -4.11 4.78
C LEU A 32 -5.19 -5.13 4.62
N LEU A 33 -4.61 -5.22 3.42
CA LEU A 33 -3.48 -6.10 3.14
C LEU A 33 -2.25 -5.75 3.99
N PHE A 34 -1.84 -4.48 4.00
CA PHE A 34 -0.64 -4.07 4.71
C PHE A 34 -0.80 -4.16 6.23
N GLU A 35 -1.99 -3.92 6.77
CA GLU A 35 -2.26 -4.17 8.18
C GLU A 35 -2.11 -5.64 8.53
N GLN A 36 -2.57 -6.55 7.67
CA GLN A 36 -2.40 -7.99 7.86
C GLN A 36 -0.94 -8.41 7.81
N LEU A 37 -0.18 -7.96 6.81
CA LEU A 37 1.26 -8.26 6.68
C LEU A 37 2.07 -7.66 7.84
N ALA A 38 1.72 -6.45 8.30
CA ALA A 38 2.38 -5.78 9.42
C ALA A 38 2.01 -6.34 10.81
N ARG A 39 1.13 -7.36 10.90
CA ARG A 39 0.93 -8.11 12.15
C ARG A 39 2.16 -8.95 12.51
N SER A 40 2.91 -9.38 11.51
CA SER A 40 4.22 -10.03 11.69
C SER A 40 5.35 -9.00 11.63
N GLY A 41 6.58 -9.46 11.83
CA GLY A 41 7.75 -8.60 11.88
C GLY A 41 7.92 -7.88 13.23
N SER A 42 9.06 -7.20 13.38
CA SER A 42 9.44 -6.50 14.61
C SER A 42 9.35 -4.98 14.46
N GLY A 43 9.48 -4.25 15.58
CA GLY A 43 9.50 -2.78 15.59
C GLY A 43 8.13 -2.10 15.65
N ALA A 44 8.09 -0.80 15.36
CA ALA A 44 6.87 -0.01 15.34
C ALA A 44 6.00 -0.34 14.11
N ARG A 45 4.69 -0.35 14.29
CA ARG A 45 3.72 -0.67 13.23
C ARG A 45 3.84 0.30 12.05
N GLU A 46 4.02 1.58 12.34
CA GLU A 46 4.13 2.66 11.37
C GLU A 46 5.35 2.46 10.47
N ARG A 47 6.46 1.98 11.04
CA ARG A 47 7.67 1.64 10.29
C ARG A 47 7.42 0.48 9.34
N ARG A 48 6.76 -0.59 9.80
CA ARG A 48 6.39 -1.73 8.93
C ARG A 48 5.47 -1.31 7.78
N LEU A 49 4.47 -0.47 8.06
CA LEU A 49 3.61 0.09 7.01
C LEU A 49 4.39 0.95 6.01
N ALA A 50 5.32 1.78 6.50
CA ALA A 50 6.17 2.59 5.63
C ALA A 50 7.08 1.74 4.73
N ILE A 51 7.64 0.64 5.26
CA ILE A 51 8.46 -0.31 4.48
C ILE A 51 7.61 -1.01 3.41
N LEU A 52 6.42 -1.50 3.77
CA LEU A 52 5.51 -2.19 2.84
C LEU A 52 5.04 -1.27 1.72
N GLY A 53 4.68 -0.03 2.05
CA GLY A 53 4.15 0.94 1.10
C GLY A 53 5.19 1.78 0.38
N PHE A 54 6.49 1.61 0.65
CA PHE A 54 7.54 2.50 0.15
C PHE A 54 7.49 2.66 -1.37
N HIS A 55 7.31 3.89 -1.84
CA HIS A 55 7.27 4.23 -3.26
C HIS A 55 8.67 4.53 -3.80
N GLY A 56 9.41 3.46 -4.08
CA GLY A 56 10.74 3.52 -4.69
C GLY A 56 11.26 2.12 -5.01
N ALA A 57 12.49 2.04 -5.50
CA ALA A 57 13.11 0.75 -5.82
C ALA A 57 13.19 -0.14 -4.57
N ARG A 58 12.85 -1.43 -4.73
CA ARG A 58 12.86 -2.40 -3.62
C ARG A 58 14.25 -2.56 -3.02
N ASP A 59 15.29 -2.53 -3.85
CA ASP A 59 16.69 -2.62 -3.41
C ASP A 59 17.12 -1.40 -2.59
N PHE A 60 16.60 -0.22 -2.94
CA PHE A 60 16.88 1.01 -2.19
C PHE A 60 16.35 0.90 -0.77
N VAL A 61 15.08 0.52 -0.57
CA VAL A 61 14.55 0.35 0.79
C VAL A 61 15.35 -0.72 1.55
N LYS A 62 15.62 -1.89 0.92
CA LYS A 62 16.38 -2.98 1.53
C LYS A 62 17.77 -2.56 2.00
N SER A 63 18.46 -1.67 1.30
CA SER A 63 19.78 -1.16 1.70
C SER A 63 19.78 -0.43 3.06
N THR A 64 18.62 0.06 3.50
CA THR A 64 18.44 0.79 4.77
C THR A 64 17.83 -0.07 5.89
N LEU A 65 17.49 -1.33 5.58
CA LEU A 65 16.85 -2.25 6.52
C LEU A 65 17.88 -3.10 7.26
N SER A 66 17.53 -3.48 8.48
CA SER A 66 18.19 -4.58 9.18
C SER A 66 17.94 -5.91 8.46
N ASP A 67 18.78 -6.92 8.72
CA ASP A 67 18.62 -8.23 8.08
C ASP A 67 17.31 -8.93 8.45
N GLN A 68 16.82 -8.72 9.68
CA GLN A 68 15.52 -9.20 10.11
C GLN A 68 14.38 -8.56 9.31
N GLU A 69 14.45 -7.25 9.05
CA GLU A 69 13.44 -6.54 8.26
C GLU A 69 13.48 -6.94 6.78
N LYS A 70 14.67 -7.20 6.21
CA LYS A 70 14.81 -7.71 4.84
C LYS A 70 14.13 -9.07 4.70
N GLN A 71 14.44 -10.02 5.59
CA GLN A 71 13.84 -11.35 5.59
C GLN A 71 12.32 -11.29 5.74
N TRP A 72 11.82 -10.43 6.63
CA TRP A 72 10.39 -10.20 6.79
C TRP A 72 9.75 -9.60 5.52
N LEU A 73 10.41 -8.65 4.88
CA LEU A 73 9.92 -8.04 3.65
C LEU A 73 9.87 -9.04 2.50
N ASP A 74 10.89 -9.90 2.37
CA ASP A 74 10.94 -10.99 1.40
C ASP A 74 9.83 -12.01 1.64
N ALA A 75 9.57 -12.36 2.90
CA ALA A 75 8.44 -13.21 3.26
C ALA A 75 7.10 -12.57 2.86
N CYS A 76 6.92 -11.27 3.09
CA CYS A 76 5.72 -10.55 2.67
C CYS A 76 5.56 -10.52 1.13
N ASP A 77 6.66 -10.35 0.39
CA ASP A 77 6.65 -10.37 -1.08
C ASP A 77 6.36 -11.75 -1.67
N SER A 78 6.62 -12.81 -0.91
CA SER A 78 6.34 -14.19 -1.33
C SER A 78 4.89 -14.63 -1.15
N VAL A 79 4.07 -13.84 -0.43
CA VAL A 79 2.65 -14.16 -0.20
C VAL A 79 1.88 -14.11 -1.51
N LYS A 80 1.21 -15.21 -1.84
CA LYS A 80 0.47 -15.31 -3.11
C LYS A 80 -0.96 -14.78 -2.97
N PRO A 81 -1.53 -14.15 -4.01
CA PRO A 81 -2.91 -13.65 -3.95
C PRO A 81 -3.96 -14.71 -3.57
N GLU A 82 -3.77 -15.96 -3.98
CA GLU A 82 -4.65 -17.09 -3.64
C GLU A 82 -4.64 -17.47 -2.15
N GLU A 83 -3.57 -17.15 -1.43
CA GLU A 83 -3.46 -17.37 0.03
C GLU A 83 -4.19 -16.27 0.81
N LEU A 84 -4.56 -15.17 0.15
CA LEU A 84 -5.24 -14.04 0.75
C LEU A 84 -6.75 -14.21 0.74
N MET A 85 -7.37 -13.94 1.90
CA MET A 85 -8.81 -13.74 2.00
C MET A 85 -9.27 -12.62 1.06
N ALA A 86 -10.50 -12.72 0.55
CA ALA A 86 -11.03 -11.80 -0.47
C ALA A 86 -10.86 -10.32 -0.08
N HIS A 87 -11.10 -9.96 1.18
CA HIS A 87 -10.97 -8.58 1.67
C HIS A 87 -9.54 -8.02 1.63
N HIS A 88 -8.53 -8.88 1.81
CA HIS A 88 -7.13 -8.48 1.65
C HIS A 88 -6.73 -8.32 0.19
N ARG A 89 -7.47 -8.93 -0.75
CA ARG A 89 -7.26 -8.76 -2.19
C ARG A 89 -7.88 -7.46 -2.69
N HIS A 90 -9.19 -7.28 -2.51
CA HIS A 90 -9.87 -6.09 -3.04
C HIS A 90 -9.60 -4.82 -2.22
N ASN A 91 -9.17 -4.91 -0.96
CA ASN A 91 -8.83 -3.77 -0.09
C ASN A 91 -9.96 -2.71 0.06
N LEU A 92 -11.21 -3.13 -0.12
CA LEU A 92 -12.39 -2.27 0.01
C LEU A 92 -13.01 -2.42 1.40
N PRO A 93 -13.58 -1.35 1.98
CA PRO A 93 -14.35 -1.44 3.22
C PRO A 93 -15.58 -2.33 3.04
N GLU A 94 -15.95 -3.07 4.09
CA GLU A 94 -17.08 -4.00 4.05
C GLU A 94 -18.40 -3.32 3.65
N TRP A 95 -18.63 -2.08 4.12
CA TRP A 95 -19.82 -1.31 3.79
C TRP A 95 -19.96 -1.02 2.28
N LEU A 96 -18.86 -1.07 1.52
CA LEU A 96 -18.85 -0.82 0.07
C LEU A 96 -18.94 -2.11 -0.75
N VAL A 97 -18.54 -3.25 -0.19
CA VAL A 97 -18.50 -4.53 -0.92
C VAL A 97 -19.90 -5.00 -1.31
N ALA A 98 -20.82 -5.07 -0.35
CA ALA A 98 -22.16 -5.58 -0.61
C ALA A 98 -22.93 -4.73 -1.64
N PRO A 99 -22.95 -3.38 -1.55
CA PRO A 99 -23.58 -2.55 -2.59
C PRO A 99 -22.95 -2.68 -3.98
N LEU A 100 -21.63 -2.86 -4.08
CA LEU A 100 -20.97 -3.03 -5.36
C LEU A 100 -21.27 -4.39 -5.99
N LYS A 101 -21.26 -5.47 -5.20
CA LYS A 101 -21.63 -6.82 -5.68
C LYS A 101 -23.10 -6.95 -6.07
N ALA A 102 -23.97 -6.09 -5.54
CA ALA A 102 -25.37 -6.04 -5.95
C ALA A 102 -25.55 -5.35 -7.32
N GLN A 103 -24.63 -4.45 -7.69
CA GLN A 103 -24.71 -3.66 -8.94
C GLN A 103 -23.84 -4.25 -10.06
N LEU A 104 -22.79 -4.99 -9.71
CA LEU A 104 -21.83 -5.58 -10.62
C LEU A 104 -21.88 -7.10 -10.50
N ASP A 105 -21.66 -7.80 -11.62
CA ASP A 105 -21.34 -9.21 -11.58
C ASP A 105 -19.96 -9.45 -10.94
N GLU A 106 -19.65 -10.69 -10.61
CA GLU A 106 -18.39 -11.02 -9.92
C GLU A 106 -17.15 -10.59 -10.72
N PRO A 107 -17.06 -10.80 -12.05
CA PRO A 107 -15.96 -10.27 -12.86
C PRO A 107 -15.88 -8.74 -12.83
N GLY A 108 -17.01 -8.03 -12.95
CA GLY A 108 -17.07 -6.57 -12.92
C GLY A 108 -16.63 -5.98 -11.58
N PHE A 109 -16.99 -6.63 -10.46
CA PHE A 109 -16.53 -6.25 -9.12
C PHE A 109 -15.00 -6.32 -9.01
N TRP A 110 -14.39 -7.42 -9.44
CA TRP A 110 -12.94 -7.60 -9.36
C TRP A 110 -12.18 -6.65 -10.29
N ALA A 111 -12.69 -6.41 -11.50
CA ALA A 111 -12.10 -5.43 -12.42
C ALA A 111 -12.11 -4.00 -11.82
N LEU A 112 -13.19 -3.61 -11.15
CA LEU A 112 -13.27 -2.33 -10.44
C LEU A 112 -12.30 -2.27 -9.27
N ALA A 113 -12.26 -3.32 -8.44
CA ALA A 113 -11.35 -3.39 -7.29
C ALA A 113 -9.89 -3.25 -7.71
N ASP A 114 -9.49 -3.94 -8.78
CA ASP A 114 -8.13 -3.86 -9.34
C ASP A 114 -7.81 -2.46 -9.88
N SER A 115 -8.76 -1.82 -10.56
CA SER A 115 -8.61 -0.43 -11.04
C SER A 115 -8.40 0.55 -9.88
N MET A 116 -9.17 0.41 -8.80
CA MET A 116 -9.04 1.24 -7.59
C MET A 116 -7.72 0.98 -6.84
N ALA A 117 -7.15 -0.22 -6.97
CA ALA A 117 -5.88 -0.62 -6.37
C ALA A 117 -4.65 -0.08 -7.11
N GLN A 118 -4.81 0.46 -8.32
CA GLN A 118 -3.73 1.11 -9.06
C GLN A 118 -3.50 2.56 -8.59
N PRO A 119 -2.25 3.08 -8.69
CA PRO A 119 -2.03 4.51 -8.59
C PRO A 119 -2.82 5.27 -9.66
N ALA A 120 -3.19 6.52 -9.37
CA ALA A 120 -3.86 7.36 -10.37
C ALA A 120 -2.94 7.47 -11.58
N ARG A 121 -3.46 7.09 -12.76
CA ARG A 121 -2.72 7.24 -14.01
C ARG A 121 -2.54 8.74 -14.25
N GLU A 122 -1.34 9.25 -14.03
CA GLU A 122 -0.98 10.59 -14.48
C GLU A 122 -1.08 10.56 -16.01
N GLY A 123 -2.01 11.36 -16.55
CA GLY A 123 -2.31 11.37 -17.97
C GLY A 123 -1.03 11.64 -18.75
N ARG A 124 -0.64 10.69 -19.61
CA ARG A 124 0.28 10.97 -20.72
C ARG A 124 -0.34 12.11 -21.54
N MET A 125 0.24 13.29 -21.45
CA MET A 125 0.23 14.31 -22.50
C MET A 125 1.59 14.25 -23.19
#